data_AF-A0A1M4T6E2-F1
#
_entry.id   AF-A0A1M4T6E2-F1
#
_cell.length_a   1.000
_cell.length_b   1.000
_cell.length_c   1.000
_cell.angle_alpha   90.00
_cell.angle_beta   90.00
_cell.angle_gamma   90.00
#
_symmetry.space_group_name_H-M   'P 1'
#
loop_
_entity.id
_entity.type
_entity.pdbx_description
1 polymer ?
#
loop_
_entity_poly.entity_id
_entity_poly.type
_entity_poly.pdbx_seq_one_letter_code
_entity_poly.pdbx_strand_id
1 'polypeptide(L)'
;MTTIHGVVPLPTDYDHVYAFDITDNLDATGMGEMGQILNAAFDNQPGKINVLLRFKDFDESDAGVGINLSALKAEMRSLTHIARYAVVGAPAGASGMIAFFNHIIPVDARTFEAQDEQAAWDFVNVAQKLA
;
A
#
# COMPACT_ATOMS: atom_id res chain seq x y z
N MET A 1 9.40 -12.58 -13.78
CA MET A 1 9.75 -12.51 -12.35
C MET A 1 8.56 -13.07 -11.60
N THR A 2 8.77 -14.14 -10.84
CA THR A 2 7.72 -15.00 -10.31
C THR A 2 7.15 -14.35 -9.05
N THR A 3 5.88 -13.97 -9.09
CA THR A 3 5.12 -13.43 -7.95
C THR A 3 4.72 -14.57 -7.02
N ILE A 4 5.57 -14.85 -6.01
CA ILE A 4 5.40 -16.02 -5.12
C ILE A 4 4.74 -15.62 -3.79
N HIS A 5 4.75 -14.33 -3.42
CA HIS A 5 4.41 -13.88 -2.06
C HIS A 5 3.27 -12.85 -1.99
N GLY A 6 2.36 -12.86 -2.98
CA GLY A 6 1.12 -12.08 -2.93
C GLY A 6 1.25 -10.57 -3.11
N VAL A 7 2.39 -10.07 -3.63
CA VAL A 7 2.57 -8.66 -4.02
C VAL A 7 2.98 -8.58 -5.49
N VAL A 8 2.16 -7.92 -6.31
CA VAL A 8 2.40 -7.75 -7.74
C VAL A 8 2.46 -6.25 -8.07
N PRO A 9 3.59 -5.71 -8.53
CA PRO A 9 3.67 -4.31 -8.96
C PRO A 9 2.72 -4.02 -10.12
N LEU A 10 1.98 -2.93 -10.02
CA LEU A 10 1.11 -2.41 -11.06
C LEU A 10 1.83 -1.28 -11.80
N PRO A 11 1.88 -1.32 -13.15
CA PRO A 11 2.42 -0.22 -13.92
C PRO A 11 1.56 1.04 -13.74
N THR A 12 2.20 2.17 -13.54
CA THR A 12 1.58 3.50 -13.44
C THR A 12 2.21 4.43 -14.47
N ASP A 13 1.44 5.40 -14.97
CA ASP A 13 1.95 6.47 -15.84
C ASP A 13 2.57 7.63 -15.03
N TYR A 14 2.66 7.50 -13.71
CA TYR A 14 3.04 8.57 -12.80
C TYR A 14 4.26 8.16 -11.99
N ASP A 15 5.39 8.83 -12.22
CA ASP A 15 6.67 8.50 -11.56
C ASP A 15 6.60 8.52 -10.03
N HIS A 16 5.69 9.31 -9.45
CA HIS A 16 5.52 9.47 -8.01
C HIS A 16 4.44 8.55 -7.41
N VAL A 17 3.84 7.65 -8.20
CA VAL A 17 2.79 6.73 -7.76
C VAL A 17 3.27 5.29 -7.93
N TYR A 18 3.33 4.57 -6.81
CA TYR A 18 3.68 3.15 -6.76
C TYR A 18 2.43 2.35 -6.41
N ALA A 19 1.98 1.51 -7.33
CA ALA A 19 0.78 0.71 -7.15
C ALA A 19 1.11 -0.79 -7.08
N PHE A 20 0.36 -1.53 -6.27
CA PHE A 20 0.53 -2.97 -6.10
C PHE A 20 -0.81 -3.67 -6.01
N ASP A 21 -0.93 -4.80 -6.71
CA ASP A 21 -1.96 -5.80 -6.47
C ASP A 21 -1.52 -6.69 -5.30
N ILE A 22 -2.36 -6.78 -4.29
CA ILE A 22 -2.21 -7.64 -3.13
C ILE A 22 -3.15 -8.83 -3.29
N THR A 23 -2.62 -10.05 -3.17
CA THR A 23 -3.41 -11.29 -3.25
C THR A 23 -3.45 -12.01 -1.91
N ASP A 24 -4.33 -12.99 -1.79
CA ASP A 24 -4.51 -13.93 -0.67
C ASP A 24 -3.22 -14.59 -0.15
N ASN A 25 -2.20 -14.72 -1.00
CA ASN A 25 -0.90 -15.31 -0.71
C ASN A 25 0.11 -14.34 -0.08
N LEU A 26 -0.35 -13.17 0.42
CA LEU A 26 0.53 -12.20 1.06
C LEU A 26 1.18 -12.78 2.32
N ASP A 27 2.51 -12.85 2.33
CA ASP A 27 3.29 -13.25 3.49
C ASP A 27 4.35 -12.20 3.86
N ALA A 28 5.14 -12.47 4.92
CA ALA A 28 6.18 -11.55 5.38
C ALA A 28 7.27 -11.29 4.33
N THR A 29 7.51 -12.21 3.41
CA THR A 29 8.47 -12.04 2.31
C THR A 29 7.93 -11.06 1.29
N GLY A 30 6.65 -11.18 0.91
CA GLY A 30 5.99 -10.26 -0.02
C GLY A 30 5.94 -8.84 0.52
N MET A 31 5.68 -8.69 1.83
CA MET A 31 5.78 -7.40 2.50
C MET A 31 7.19 -6.81 2.41
N GLY A 32 8.22 -7.64 2.66
CA GLY A 32 9.62 -7.24 2.53
C GLY A 32 10.02 -6.82 1.10
N GLU A 33 9.54 -7.54 0.09
CA GLU A 33 9.74 -7.17 -1.32
C GLU A 33 9.10 -5.81 -1.64
N MET A 34 7.86 -5.59 -1.19
CA MET A 34 7.19 -4.29 -1.33
C MET A 34 7.97 -3.18 -0.63
N GLY A 35 8.44 -3.42 0.60
CA GLY A 35 9.26 -2.50 1.37
C GLY A 35 10.55 -2.13 0.64
N GLN A 36 11.25 -3.10 0.03
CA GLN A 36 12.44 -2.85 -0.77
C GLN A 36 12.16 -1.99 -2.01
N ILE A 37 11.05 -2.23 -2.71
CA ILE A 37 10.64 -1.44 -3.88
C ILE A 37 10.38 0.02 -3.46
N LEU A 38 9.63 0.22 -2.37
CA LEU A 38 9.33 1.55 -1.85
C LEU A 38 10.60 2.26 -1.33
N ASN A 39 11.51 1.55 -0.66
CA ASN A 39 12.79 2.10 -0.23
C ASN A 39 13.63 2.57 -1.42
N ALA A 40 13.74 1.75 -2.47
CA ALA A 40 14.42 2.14 -3.69
C ALA A 40 13.76 3.35 -4.36
N ALA A 41 12.43 3.47 -4.30
CA ALA A 41 11.73 4.66 -4.80
C ALA A 41 12.13 5.93 -4.03
N PHE A 42 12.23 5.85 -2.70
CA PHE A 42 12.65 6.97 -1.86
C PHE A 42 14.09 7.40 -2.13
N ASP A 43 14.99 6.44 -2.32
CA ASP A 43 16.41 6.75 -2.59
C ASP A 43 16.60 7.39 -3.97
N ASN A 44 15.73 7.09 -4.94
CA ASN A 44 15.84 7.56 -6.32
C ASN A 44 15.07 8.85 -6.60
N GLN A 45 14.11 9.25 -5.76
CA GLN A 45 13.29 10.44 -6.00
C GLN A 45 13.32 11.42 -4.82
N PRO A 46 13.70 12.69 -5.04
CA PRO A 46 13.60 13.70 -4.00
C PRO A 46 12.13 14.01 -3.71
N GLY A 47 11.69 13.74 -2.48
CA GLY A 47 10.36 14.13 -1.99
C GLY A 47 9.54 12.97 -1.45
N LYS A 48 8.22 13.11 -1.54
CA LYS A 48 7.27 12.09 -1.06
C LYS A 48 6.62 11.37 -2.22
N ILE A 49 6.45 10.05 -2.10
CA ILE A 49 5.70 9.25 -3.08
C ILE A 49 4.26 9.02 -2.61
N ASN A 50 3.41 8.60 -3.54
CA ASN A 50 2.07 8.11 -3.27
C ASN A 50 2.02 6.61 -3.53
N VAL A 51 1.23 5.89 -2.74
CA VAL A 51 1.13 4.43 -2.82
C VAL A 51 -0.32 4.01 -2.95
N LEU A 52 -0.61 3.05 -3.83
CA LEU A 52 -1.93 2.44 -3.97
C LEU A 52 -1.81 0.93 -3.81
N LEU A 53 -2.55 0.35 -2.87
CA LEU A 53 -2.67 -1.10 -2.73
C LEU A 53 -4.07 -1.53 -3.15
N ARG A 54 -4.17 -2.40 -4.15
CA ARG A 54 -5.43 -2.99 -4.58
C ARG A 54 -5.48 -4.43 -4.13
N PHE A 55 -6.39 -4.74 -3.22
CA PHE A 55 -6.65 -6.10 -2.77
C PHE A 55 -7.54 -6.77 -3.80
N LYS A 56 -7.04 -7.86 -4.39
CA LYS A 56 -7.73 -8.62 -5.43
C LYS A 56 -7.97 -10.04 -4.92
N ASP A 57 -9.16 -10.56 -5.20
CA ASP A 57 -9.55 -11.94 -4.88
C ASP A 57 -9.58 -12.26 -3.36
N PHE A 58 -9.72 -11.25 -2.48
CA PHE A 58 -9.96 -11.46 -1.05
C PHE A 58 -11.45 -11.67 -0.78
N ASP A 59 -11.83 -12.85 -0.31
CA ASP A 59 -13.18 -13.14 0.17
C ASP A 59 -13.36 -12.55 1.60
N GLU A 60 -14.58 -12.16 1.99
CA GLU A 60 -14.88 -11.67 3.34
C GLU A 60 -14.47 -12.70 4.42
N SER A 61 -14.40 -13.98 4.03
CA SER A 61 -14.01 -15.12 4.84
C SER A 61 -12.50 -15.21 5.14
N ASP A 62 -11.64 -14.56 4.36
CA ASP A 62 -10.18 -14.54 4.55
C ASP A 62 -9.69 -13.44 5.52
N ALA A 63 -10.61 -12.65 6.07
CA ALA A 63 -10.34 -11.58 7.05
C ALA A 63 -9.72 -12.08 8.37
N GLY A 64 -9.57 -13.40 8.56
CA GLY A 64 -8.98 -14.03 9.74
C GLY A 64 -7.48 -14.35 9.64
N VAL A 65 -6.85 -14.21 8.47
CA VAL A 65 -5.41 -14.49 8.36
C VAL A 65 -4.65 -13.29 8.93
N GLY A 66 -4.22 -13.45 10.18
CA GLY A 66 -3.50 -12.44 10.95
C GLY A 66 -2.25 -11.97 10.21
N ILE A 67 -2.38 -10.88 9.46
CA ILE A 67 -1.26 -10.09 8.97
C ILE A 67 -0.44 -9.73 10.21
N ASN A 68 0.81 -10.20 10.26
CA ASN A 68 1.68 -9.97 11.41
C ASN A 68 2.05 -8.49 11.47
N LEU A 69 1.21 -7.70 12.15
CA LEU A 69 1.31 -6.26 12.36
C LEU A 69 2.70 -5.81 12.86
N SER A 70 3.44 -6.71 13.51
CA SER A 70 4.80 -6.44 14.01
C SER A 70 5.83 -6.36 12.90
N ALA A 71 5.70 -7.16 11.84
CA ALA A 71 6.59 -7.12 10.66
C ALA A 71 6.33 -5.85 9.84
N LEU A 72 5.06 -5.51 9.64
CA LEU A 72 4.63 -4.27 9.01
C LEU A 72 5.20 -3.04 9.74
N LYS A 73 5.19 -3.06 11.09
CA LYS A 73 5.77 -2.00 11.93
C LYS A 73 7.29 -1.87 11.84
N ALA A 74 8.02 -2.96 11.58
CA ALA A 74 9.46 -2.90 11.42
C ALA A 74 9.87 -2.21 10.10
N GLU A 75 9.06 -2.40 9.05
CA GLU A 75 9.25 -1.72 7.76
C GLU A 75 8.69 -0.29 7.73
N MET A 76 7.91 0.12 8.73
CA MET A 76 7.30 1.47 8.81
C MET A 76 8.28 2.65 8.77
N ARG A 77 9.58 2.46 9.07
CA ARG A 77 10.57 3.54 8.90
C ARG A 77 10.54 4.10 7.47
N SER A 78 10.34 3.22 6.49
CA SER A 78 10.24 3.54 5.07
C SER A 78 9.02 4.42 4.76
N LEU A 79 7.90 4.22 5.46
CA LEU A 79 6.62 4.89 5.15
C LEU A 79 6.60 6.39 5.51
N THR A 80 7.62 6.91 6.18
CA THR A 80 7.72 8.36 6.53
C THR A 80 7.81 9.29 5.31
N HIS A 81 8.22 8.76 4.15
CA HIS A 81 8.29 9.49 2.89
C HIS A 81 7.04 9.31 2.01
N ILE A 82 5.97 8.70 2.53
CA ILE A 82 4.70 8.61 1.81
C ILE A 82 3.86 9.83 2.15
N ALA A 83 3.30 10.53 1.15
CA ALA A 83 2.31 11.57 1.44
C ALA A 83 0.88 11.04 1.41
N ARG A 84 0.57 10.15 0.47
CA ARG A 84 -0.76 9.57 0.33
C ARG A 84 -0.70 8.07 0.13
N TYR A 85 -1.66 7.39 0.76
CA TYR A 85 -1.78 5.95 0.69
C TYR A 85 -3.25 5.60 0.44
N ALA A 86 -3.53 4.96 -0.68
CA ALA A 86 -4.86 4.41 -0.98
C ALA A 86 -4.86 2.90 -0.81
N VAL A 87 -5.95 2.38 -0.27
CA VAL A 87 -6.26 0.96 -0.28
C VAL A 87 -7.58 0.74 -0.98
N VAL A 88 -7.63 -0.19 -1.94
CA VAL A 88 -8.84 -0.55 -2.68
C VAL A 88 -9.23 -1.98 -2.37
N GLY A 89 -10.51 -2.22 -2.06
CA GLY A 89 -11.05 -3.57 -1.93
C GLY A 89 -10.56 -4.34 -0.71
N ALA A 90 -10.09 -3.65 0.32
CA ALA A 90 -9.64 -4.31 1.55
C ALA A 90 -10.82 -5.03 2.23
N PRO A 91 -10.67 -6.28 2.70
CA PRO A 91 -11.71 -6.94 3.48
C PRO A 91 -12.01 -6.13 4.74
N ALA A 92 -13.25 -6.16 5.25
CA ALA A 92 -13.73 -5.30 6.33
C ALA A 92 -12.82 -5.28 7.59
N GLY A 93 -12.05 -6.35 7.84
CA GLY A 93 -11.04 -6.44 8.91
C GLY A 93 -9.76 -5.61 8.71
N ALA A 94 -9.38 -5.29 7.47
CA ALA A 94 -8.20 -4.49 7.15
C ALA A 94 -8.38 -2.98 7.48
N SER A 95 -9.62 -2.51 7.58
CA SER A 95 -9.96 -1.14 8.00
C SER A 95 -9.39 -0.78 9.39
N GLY A 96 -9.34 -1.75 10.30
CA GLY A 96 -8.74 -1.57 11.63
C GLY A 96 -7.22 -1.36 11.57
N MET A 97 -6.55 -1.98 10.59
CA MET A 97 -5.12 -1.79 10.36
C MET A 97 -4.86 -0.36 9.87
N ILE A 98 -5.57 0.10 8.84
CA ILE A 98 -5.38 1.44 8.25
C ILE A 98 -5.61 2.56 9.29
N ALA A 99 -6.61 2.41 10.16
CA ALA A 99 -6.86 3.35 11.25
C ALA A 99 -5.67 3.46 12.24
N PHE A 100 -4.96 2.36 12.50
CA PHE A 100 -3.76 2.35 13.32
C PHE A 100 -2.57 3.04 12.63
N PHE A 101 -2.40 2.85 11.32
CA PHE A 101 -1.34 3.53 10.53
C PHE A 101 -1.53 5.04 10.52
N ASN A 102 -2.78 5.52 10.35
CA ASN A 102 -3.13 6.93 10.39
C ASN A 102 -2.84 7.62 11.73
N HIS A 103 -2.87 6.89 12.84
CA HIS A 103 -2.66 7.49 14.16
C HIS A 103 -1.16 7.68 14.50
N ILE A 104 -0.27 6.92 13.84
CA ILE A 104 1.16 6.89 14.16
C ILE A 104 2.01 7.62 13.11
N ILE A 105 1.57 7.67 11.85
CA ILE A 105 2.30 8.30 10.75
C ILE A 105 1.44 9.43 10.15
N PRO A 106 1.99 10.64 9.90
CA PRO A 106 1.28 11.73 9.21
C PRO A 106 1.20 11.48 7.69
N VAL A 107 0.62 10.35 7.32
CA VAL A 107 0.29 9.97 5.94
C VAL A 107 -1.22 10.14 5.77
N ASP A 108 -1.66 10.73 4.65
CA ASP A 108 -3.08 10.78 4.31
C ASP A 108 -3.45 9.39 3.76
N ALA A 109 -3.91 8.49 4.63
CA ALA A 109 -4.38 7.16 4.23
C ALA A 109 -5.90 7.12 4.05
N ARG A 110 -6.36 6.55 2.94
CA ARG A 110 -7.77 6.34 2.63
C ARG A 110 -8.03 4.93 2.12
N THR A 111 -9.18 4.39 2.51
CA THR A 111 -9.70 3.10 2.05
C THR A 111 -10.86 3.35 1.10
N PHE A 112 -10.91 2.60 0.02
CA PHE A 112 -11.93 2.64 -1.01
C PHE A 112 -12.46 1.22 -1.22
N GLU A 113 -13.75 1.12 -1.48
CA GLU A 113 -14.36 -0.13 -1.91
C GLU A 113 -13.86 -0.50 -3.32
N ALA A 114 -13.96 -1.78 -3.71
CA ALA A 114 -13.52 -2.22 -5.04
C ALA A 114 -14.23 -1.46 -6.19
N GLN A 115 -15.50 -1.09 -5.99
CA GLN A 115 -16.28 -0.28 -6.94
C GLN A 115 -15.79 1.17 -7.07
N ASP A 116 -15.07 1.67 -6.05
CA ASP A 116 -14.56 3.05 -5.97
C ASP A 116 -13.07 3.12 -6.34
N GLU A 117 -12.55 2.11 -7.04
CA GLU A 117 -11.15 2.04 -7.47
C GLU A 117 -10.70 3.31 -8.19
N GLN A 118 -11.56 3.89 -9.04
CA GLN A 118 -11.23 5.13 -9.75
C GLN A 118 -10.99 6.30 -8.78
N ALA A 119 -11.76 6.40 -7.71
CA ALA A 119 -11.58 7.45 -6.70
C ALA A 119 -10.26 7.27 -5.91
N ALA A 120 -9.83 6.03 -5.74
CA ALA A 120 -8.53 5.72 -5.14
C ALA A 120 -7.37 6.18 -6.04
N TRP A 121 -7.47 5.91 -7.34
CA TRP A 121 -6.51 6.40 -8.33
C TRP A 121 -6.46 7.93 -8.35
N ASP A 122 -7.61 8.61 -8.36
CA ASP A 122 -7.68 10.08 -8.32
C ASP A 122 -7.07 10.64 -7.03
N PHE A 123 -7.15 9.92 -5.91
CA PHE A 123 -6.57 10.33 -4.64
C PHE A 123 -5.04 10.27 -4.64
N VAL A 124 -4.43 9.24 -5.22
CA VAL A 124 -2.95 9.07 -5.28
C VAL A 124 -2.32 9.78 -6.47
N ASN A 125 -3.08 10.03 -7.53
CA ASN A 125 -2.62 10.72 -8.73
C ASN A 125 -2.65 12.24 -8.57
N VAL A 126 -1.99 12.72 -7.53
CA VAL A 126 -1.80 14.14 -7.30
C VAL A 126 -0.32 14.47 -7.34
N ALA A 127 0.01 15.46 -8.16
CA ALA A 127 1.37 15.98 -8.19
C ALA A 127 1.76 16.43 -6.78
N GLN A 128 2.83 15.82 -6.28
CA GLN A 128 3.36 16.11 -4.96
C GLN A 128 4.06 17.46 -5.04
N LYS A 129 3.62 18.42 -4.23
CA LYS A 129 4.38 19.65 -4.05
C LYS A 129 5.67 19.29 -3.34
N LEU A 130 6.80 19.47 -4.04
CA LEU A 130 8.13 19.52 -3.45
C LEU A 130 8.07 20.55 -2.32
N ALA A 131 8.14 20.09 -1.08
CA ALA A 131 8.25 20.95 0.10
C ALA A 131 9.68 21.47 0.22
#